data_AF-A0A836X0R7-F1
#
_entry.id   AF-A0A836X0R7-F1
#
_cell.length_a   1.000
_cell.length_b   1.000
_cell.length_c   1.000
_cell.angle_alpha   90.00
_cell.angle_beta   90.00
_cell.angle_gamma   90.00
#
_symmetry.space_group_name_H-M   'P 1'
#
loop_
_entity.id
_entity.type
_entity.pdbx_description
1 polymer ?
#
loop_
_entity_poly.entity_id
_entity_poly.type
_entity_poly.pdbx_seq_one_letter_code
_entity_poly.pdbx_strand_id
1 'polypeptide(L)'
;MIETNSTLQIETPAFCADSVRVLLVYPNSKDVALANLGFQRVHNLLNQISGVECDHYSLPVGWTSDVLELDSSSMLSHEWNWSLDRFDAIAFSISFEPDYLNAALILKYFDIPLERKERSHLHPLVLAGGSAVFINPEPLADCIDAFFIGEGEGLAEPFFKLFSESEFNDARELLEPAAKIPGIYVPQFYHQEYQEDRMVEFKAEPEIVERVERQWVKEGSPDLCTHSVLHDEVSTFKDMSLMEGTRGCIWACR
;
A
#
# COMPACT_ATOMS: atom_id res chain seq x y z
N MET A 1 25.78 -31.92 31.62
CA MET A 1 26.19 -30.93 30.60
C MET A 1 25.81 -31.50 29.26
N ILE A 2 24.64 -31.10 28.76
CA ILE A 2 24.19 -31.40 27.39
C ILE A 2 24.04 -30.01 26.78
N GLU A 3 25.00 -29.62 25.96
CA GLU A 3 24.92 -28.40 25.16
C GLU A 3 24.01 -28.69 23.97
N THR A 4 22.83 -28.09 23.97
CA THR A 4 21.97 -27.97 22.79
C THR A 4 22.18 -26.59 22.19
N ASN A 5 23.15 -26.48 21.27
CA ASN A 5 23.21 -25.36 20.32
C ASN A 5 22.56 -25.82 19.02
N SER A 6 21.24 -25.67 18.95
CA SER A 6 20.49 -25.71 17.67
C SER A 6 20.33 -24.26 17.23
N THR A 7 21.31 -23.78 16.46
CA THR A 7 21.20 -22.52 15.74
C THR A 7 20.24 -22.76 14.58
N LEU A 8 19.02 -22.25 14.69
CA LEU A 8 18.07 -22.16 13.58
C LEU A 8 18.72 -21.28 12.51
N GLN A 9 19.27 -21.89 11.46
CA GLN A 9 19.62 -21.19 10.24
C GLN A 9 18.30 -20.77 9.58
N ILE A 10 17.96 -19.49 9.70
CA ILE A 10 16.90 -18.87 8.91
C ILE A 10 17.44 -18.79 7.49
N GLU A 11 16.97 -19.67 6.62
CA GLU A 11 17.25 -19.61 5.19
C GLU A 11 16.76 -18.25 4.67
N THR A 12 17.71 -17.40 4.27
CA THR A 12 17.39 -16.11 3.63
C THR A 12 16.80 -16.43 2.25
N PRO A 13 15.60 -15.92 1.89
CA PRO A 13 15.03 -16.13 0.58
C PRO A 13 16.03 -15.73 -0.52
N ALA A 14 16.08 -16.50 -1.61
CA ALA A 14 16.86 -16.11 -2.78
C ALA A 14 16.10 -14.99 -3.51
N PHE A 15 16.48 -13.73 -3.24
CA PHE A 15 15.88 -12.55 -3.87
C PHE A 15 16.40 -12.36 -5.29
N CYS A 16 15.52 -11.92 -6.21
CA CYS A 16 15.96 -11.45 -7.52
C CYS A 16 16.72 -10.12 -7.37
N ALA A 17 17.80 -9.92 -8.13
CA ALA A 17 18.54 -8.65 -8.11
C ALA A 17 17.75 -7.51 -8.79
N ASP A 18 16.81 -7.86 -9.67
CA ASP A 18 16.08 -6.94 -10.56
C ASP A 18 14.58 -6.84 -10.21
N SER A 19 14.16 -7.32 -9.03
CA SER A 19 12.76 -7.21 -8.57
C SER A 19 12.48 -5.86 -7.92
N VAL A 20 11.29 -5.31 -8.18
CA VAL A 20 10.72 -4.21 -7.40
C VAL A 20 10.24 -4.77 -6.06
N ARG A 21 10.80 -4.26 -4.97
CA ARG A 21 10.45 -4.65 -3.61
C ARG A 21 9.39 -3.72 -3.05
N VAL A 22 8.26 -4.31 -2.68
CA VAL A 22 7.11 -3.58 -2.16
C VAL A 22 6.88 -3.96 -0.71
N LEU A 23 6.72 -2.97 0.16
CA LEU A 23 6.18 -3.18 1.50
C LEU A 23 4.70 -2.82 1.52
N LEU A 24 3.83 -3.82 1.60
CA LEU A 24 2.40 -3.59 1.77
C LEU A 24 2.07 -3.31 3.23
N VAL A 25 1.61 -2.10 3.52
CA VAL A 25 1.33 -1.64 4.88
C VAL A 25 -0.17 -1.62 5.14
N TYR A 26 -0.60 -2.34 6.17
CA TYR A 26 -1.89 -2.09 6.79
C TYR A 26 -1.69 -1.13 7.96
N PRO A 27 -2.19 0.11 7.91
CA PRO A 27 -1.93 1.15 8.91
C PRO A 27 -2.76 0.97 10.19
N ASN A 28 -2.73 -0.22 10.77
CA ASN A 28 -3.38 -0.57 12.03
C ASN A 28 -2.65 -1.76 12.66
N SER A 29 -3.14 -2.24 13.80
CA SER A 29 -2.51 -3.37 14.50
C SER A 29 -2.55 -4.67 13.69
N LYS A 30 -1.57 -5.55 13.94
CA LYS A 30 -1.38 -6.81 13.21
C LYS A 30 -2.62 -7.71 13.20
N ASP A 31 -3.32 -7.80 14.31
CA ASP A 31 -4.54 -8.58 14.48
C ASP A 31 -5.71 -8.07 13.61
N VAL A 32 -5.76 -6.75 13.36
CA VAL A 32 -6.72 -6.12 12.45
C VAL A 32 -6.29 -6.29 11.00
N ALA A 33 -5.01 -6.12 10.71
CA ALA A 33 -4.44 -6.32 9.37
C ALA A 33 -4.72 -7.72 8.84
N LEU A 34 -4.44 -8.75 9.66
CA LEU A 34 -4.67 -10.15 9.30
C LEU A 34 -6.15 -10.53 9.28
N ALA A 35 -7.04 -9.70 9.82
CA ALA A 35 -8.49 -9.88 9.69
C ALA A 35 -9.05 -9.28 8.38
N ASN A 36 -8.25 -8.51 7.62
CA ASN A 36 -8.68 -7.83 6.42
C ASN A 36 -8.39 -8.65 5.15
N LEU A 37 -9.44 -9.22 4.56
CA LEU A 37 -9.32 -10.00 3.31
C LEU A 37 -8.78 -9.19 2.13
N GLY A 38 -9.14 -7.91 2.02
CA GLY A 38 -8.66 -7.04 0.95
C GLY A 38 -7.15 -6.83 1.02
N PHE A 39 -6.62 -6.62 2.23
CA PHE A 39 -5.18 -6.53 2.47
C PHE A 39 -4.46 -7.84 2.10
N GLN A 40 -4.95 -8.98 2.59
CA GLN A 40 -4.37 -10.28 2.25
C GLN A 40 -4.42 -10.58 0.75
N ARG A 41 -5.49 -10.16 0.07
CA ARG A 41 -5.66 -10.32 -1.37
C ARG A 41 -4.64 -9.49 -2.14
N VAL A 42 -4.44 -8.23 -1.77
CA VAL A 42 -3.44 -7.36 -2.42
C VAL A 42 -2.03 -7.90 -2.18
N HIS A 43 -1.72 -8.40 -0.98
CA HIS A 43 -0.42 -9.04 -0.70
C HIS A 43 -0.16 -10.22 -1.66
N ASN A 44 -1.15 -11.08 -1.84
CA ASN A 44 -1.05 -12.21 -2.77
C ASN A 44 -0.93 -11.75 -4.23
N LEU A 45 -1.75 -10.76 -4.63
CA LEU A 45 -1.75 -10.19 -5.97
C LEU A 45 -0.36 -9.64 -6.33
N LEU A 46 0.26 -8.86 -5.45
CA LEU A 46 1.58 -8.28 -5.71
C LEU A 46 2.64 -9.37 -5.91
N ASN A 47 2.64 -10.41 -5.07
CA ASN A 47 3.53 -11.56 -5.20
C ASN A 47 3.24 -12.46 -6.42
N GLN A 48 2.14 -12.25 -7.14
CA GLN A 48 1.85 -12.93 -8.41
C GLN A 48 2.34 -12.14 -9.65
N ILE A 49 2.70 -10.86 -9.49
CA ILE A 49 3.21 -10.04 -10.58
C ILE A 49 4.68 -10.38 -10.81
N SER A 50 5.03 -10.77 -12.04
CA SER A 50 6.43 -11.05 -12.40
C SER A 50 7.28 -9.79 -12.23
N GLY A 51 8.44 -9.92 -11.57
CA GLY A 51 9.33 -8.80 -11.29
C GLY A 51 8.98 -8.02 -10.02
N VAL A 52 8.01 -8.48 -9.23
CA VAL A 52 7.63 -7.86 -7.95
C VAL A 52 7.79 -8.86 -6.81
N GLU A 53 8.39 -8.42 -5.72
CA GLU A 53 8.45 -9.15 -4.46
C GLU A 53 7.78 -8.28 -3.39
N CYS A 54 6.83 -8.85 -2.66
CA CYS A 54 6.07 -8.10 -1.66
C CYS A 54 6.18 -8.76 -0.28
N ASP A 55 6.61 -7.98 0.70
CA ASP A 55 6.44 -8.27 2.13
C ASP A 55 5.29 -7.39 2.67
N HIS A 56 4.97 -7.55 3.95
CA HIS A 56 3.94 -6.80 4.60
C HIS A 56 4.36 -6.24 5.95
N TYR A 57 3.68 -5.16 6.36
CA TYR A 57 3.87 -4.51 7.65
C TYR A 57 2.53 -4.08 8.25
N SER A 58 2.49 -4.05 9.57
CA SER A 58 1.39 -3.54 10.39
C SER A 58 1.92 -3.19 11.77
N LEU A 59 1.19 -2.33 12.48
CA LEU A 59 1.58 -1.88 13.81
C LEU A 59 1.48 -3.03 14.83
N PRO A 60 2.22 -2.98 15.94
CA PRO A 60 2.13 -3.99 16.99
C PRO A 60 0.70 -4.16 17.54
N VAL A 61 0.40 -5.36 18.03
CA VAL A 61 -0.86 -5.61 18.75
C VAL A 61 -0.93 -4.70 19.98
N GLY A 62 -2.09 -4.07 20.16
CA GLY A 62 -2.31 -3.12 21.26
C GLY A 62 -1.71 -1.73 21.02
N TRP A 63 -1.15 -1.47 19.83
CA TRP A 63 -0.75 -0.12 19.44
C TRP A 63 -1.94 0.85 19.47
N THR A 64 -1.67 2.09 19.85
CA THR A 64 -2.63 3.21 19.86
C THR A 64 -1.95 4.45 19.28
N SER A 65 -2.73 5.40 18.77
CA SER A 65 -2.18 6.64 18.18
C SER A 65 -1.44 7.55 19.16
N ASP A 66 -1.52 7.27 20.46
CA ASP A 66 -0.78 7.99 21.51
C ASP A 66 0.70 7.55 21.61
N VAL A 67 1.08 6.46 20.95
CA VAL A 67 2.47 5.98 20.90
C VAL A 67 3.31 6.96 20.09
N LEU A 68 4.30 7.60 20.72
CA LEU A 68 5.12 8.63 20.06
C LEU A 68 6.29 8.06 19.26
N GLU A 69 6.82 6.92 19.68
CA GLU A 69 7.98 6.25 19.10
C GLU A 69 7.76 4.73 19.13
N LEU A 70 8.24 4.03 18.10
CA LEU A 70 8.23 2.57 18.05
C LEU A 70 9.60 2.00 18.40
N ASP A 71 9.61 0.84 19.04
CA ASP A 71 10.84 0.06 19.21
C ASP A 71 11.39 -0.37 17.84
N SER A 72 12.71 -0.41 17.68
CA SER A 72 13.34 -0.76 16.40
C SER A 72 12.93 -2.14 15.89
N SER A 73 12.61 -3.09 16.78
CA SER A 73 12.08 -4.41 16.40
C SER A 73 10.66 -4.37 15.84
N SER A 74 9.89 -3.35 16.18
CA SER A 74 8.53 -3.09 15.68
C SER A 74 8.52 -2.28 14.37
N MET A 75 9.71 -1.95 13.86
CA MET A 75 9.95 -1.20 12.64
C MET A 75 10.53 -2.10 11.54
N LEU A 76 10.24 -3.39 11.60
CA LEU A 76 10.68 -4.38 10.61
C LEU A 76 9.47 -4.97 9.91
N SER A 77 9.63 -5.30 8.63
CA SER A 77 8.65 -6.07 7.87
C SER A 77 8.46 -7.46 8.47
N HIS A 78 7.26 -8.03 8.32
CA HIS A 78 6.88 -9.24 9.07
C HIS A 78 7.58 -10.50 8.58
N GLU A 79 7.75 -10.70 7.27
CA GLU A 79 8.34 -11.94 6.76
C GLU A 79 9.87 -11.84 6.67
N TRP A 80 10.39 -10.76 6.10
CA TRP A 80 11.82 -10.62 5.82
C TRP A 80 12.59 -10.01 6.98
N ASN A 81 11.90 -9.42 7.97
CA ASN A 81 12.51 -8.67 9.07
C ASN A 81 13.42 -7.55 8.56
N TRP A 82 12.95 -6.82 7.53
CA TRP A 82 13.70 -5.75 6.89
C TRP A 82 13.22 -4.38 7.33
N SER A 83 14.15 -3.44 7.38
CA SER A 83 13.86 -2.03 7.52
C SER A 83 13.30 -1.44 6.22
N LEU A 84 12.56 -0.34 6.32
CA LEU A 84 11.80 0.24 5.20
C LEU A 84 12.68 0.80 4.08
N ASP A 85 13.94 1.15 4.36
CA ASP A 85 14.93 1.59 3.37
C ASP A 85 15.34 0.50 2.37
N ARG A 86 14.91 -0.75 2.59
CA ARG A 86 15.19 -1.91 1.72
C ARG A 86 14.16 -2.11 0.61
N PHE A 87 13.11 -1.28 0.59
CA PHE A 87 11.99 -1.39 -0.35
C PHE A 87 12.01 -0.23 -1.33
N ASP A 88 11.61 -0.49 -2.57
CA ASP A 88 11.48 0.51 -3.64
C ASP A 88 10.15 1.27 -3.53
N ALA A 89 9.12 0.60 -3.00
CA ALA A 89 7.83 1.21 -2.71
C ALA A 89 7.23 0.76 -1.37
N ILE A 90 6.51 1.68 -0.73
CA ILE A 90 5.62 1.42 0.40
C ILE A 90 4.20 1.62 -0.08
N ALA A 91 3.36 0.59 -0.02
CA ALA A 91 1.97 0.65 -0.46
C ALA A 91 1.02 0.53 0.73
N PHE A 92 0.31 1.61 1.07
CA PHE A 92 -0.69 1.61 2.12
C PHE A 92 -2.02 1.02 1.64
N SER A 93 -2.54 0.02 2.35
CA SER A 93 -3.89 -0.53 2.16
C SER A 93 -4.83 0.05 3.22
N ILE A 94 -5.52 1.14 2.87
CA ILE A 94 -6.33 1.93 3.81
C ILE A 94 -7.80 1.58 3.63
N SER A 95 -8.33 0.84 4.60
CA SER A 95 -9.71 0.36 4.55
C SER A 95 -10.71 1.33 5.18
N PHE A 96 -10.29 2.11 6.19
CA PHE A 96 -11.16 3.00 6.96
C PHE A 96 -10.56 4.40 7.09
N GLU A 97 -11.39 5.43 7.23
CA GLU A 97 -10.94 6.84 7.30
C GLU A 97 -10.01 7.15 8.49
N PRO A 98 -10.18 6.59 9.70
CA PRO A 98 -9.23 6.83 10.80
C PRO A 98 -7.79 6.40 10.46
N ASP A 99 -7.64 5.43 9.56
CA ASP A 99 -6.34 4.90 9.16
C ASP A 99 -5.50 5.88 8.32
N TYR A 100 -6.09 6.98 7.81
CA TYR A 100 -5.30 8.06 7.17
C TYR A 100 -4.26 8.64 8.13
N LEU A 101 -4.66 8.89 9.38
CA LEU A 101 -3.76 9.43 10.40
C LEU A 101 -2.68 8.40 10.76
N ASN A 102 -3.04 7.13 10.82
CA ASN A 102 -2.10 6.06 11.10
C ASN A 102 -1.05 5.91 9.99
N ALA A 103 -1.43 6.08 8.72
CA ALA A 103 -0.48 6.09 7.61
C ALA A 103 0.54 7.23 7.74
N ALA A 104 0.08 8.44 8.11
CA ALA A 104 0.98 9.57 8.39
C ALA A 104 1.90 9.32 9.60
N LEU A 105 1.37 8.71 10.67
CA LEU A 105 2.17 8.32 11.84
C LEU A 105 3.25 7.29 11.48
N ILE A 106 2.90 6.30 10.64
CA ILE A 106 3.85 5.31 10.15
C ILE A 106 4.99 6.00 9.39
N LEU A 107 4.70 6.88 8.42
CA LEU A 107 5.75 7.63 7.71
C LEU A 107 6.70 8.34 8.69
N LYS A 108 6.15 8.96 9.73
CA LYS A 108 6.93 9.61 10.79
C LYS A 108 7.77 8.62 11.60
N TYR A 109 7.24 7.46 12.00
CA TYR A 109 8.01 6.46 12.73
C TYR A 109 9.22 5.98 11.92
N PHE A 110 9.09 5.90 10.60
CA PHE A 110 10.14 5.44 9.70
C PHE A 110 11.06 6.55 9.17
N ASP A 111 10.98 7.76 9.74
CA ASP A 111 11.73 8.93 9.29
C ASP A 111 11.58 9.23 7.78
N ILE A 112 10.43 8.88 7.21
CA ILE A 112 10.07 9.23 5.83
C ILE A 112 9.38 10.60 5.85
N PRO A 113 9.86 11.58 5.07
CA PRO A 113 9.22 12.90 5.01
C PRO A 113 7.72 12.78 4.73
N LEU A 114 6.92 13.46 5.54
CA LEU A 114 5.46 13.41 5.45
C LEU A 114 5.01 14.03 4.14
N GLU A 115 5.51 15.22 3.82
CA GLU A 115 5.20 15.89 2.56
C GLU A 115 5.96 15.23 1.41
N ARG A 116 5.23 14.78 0.38
CA ARG A 116 5.79 14.16 -0.82
C ARG A 116 6.93 14.97 -1.41
N LYS A 117 6.77 16.29 -1.47
CA LYS A 117 7.73 17.22 -2.10
C LYS A 117 9.09 17.29 -1.38
N GLU A 118 9.17 16.80 -0.15
CA GLU A 118 10.40 16.76 0.64
C GLU A 118 11.17 15.43 0.44
N ARG A 119 10.58 14.46 -0.26
CA ARG A 119 11.25 13.19 -0.57
C ARG A 119 12.18 13.34 -1.76
N SER A 120 13.30 12.63 -1.69
CA SER A 120 14.29 12.49 -2.78
C SER A 120 14.32 11.05 -3.31
N HIS A 121 15.09 10.81 -4.37
CA HIS A 121 15.38 9.47 -4.92
C HIS A 121 15.90 8.43 -3.89
N LEU A 122 16.34 8.86 -2.70
CA LEU A 122 16.75 7.96 -1.62
C LEU A 122 15.57 7.38 -0.84
N HIS A 123 14.37 7.92 -1.01
CA HIS A 123 13.16 7.47 -0.33
C HIS A 123 12.31 6.63 -1.28
N PRO A 124 11.64 5.58 -0.74
CA PRO A 124 10.71 4.77 -1.53
C PRO A 124 9.59 5.62 -2.13
N LEU A 125 8.96 5.11 -3.18
CA LEU A 125 7.66 5.61 -3.61
C LEU A 125 6.61 5.27 -2.55
N VAL A 126 5.80 6.24 -2.17
CA VAL A 126 4.70 6.03 -1.23
C VAL A 126 3.39 5.97 -1.99
N LEU A 127 2.77 4.80 -1.99
CA LEU A 127 1.55 4.48 -2.71
C LEU A 127 0.41 4.27 -1.72
N ALA A 128 -0.85 4.47 -2.14
CA ALA A 128 -2.00 4.12 -1.31
C ALA A 128 -3.19 3.61 -2.13
N GLY A 129 -3.93 2.66 -1.55
CA GLY A 129 -5.16 2.12 -2.09
C GLY A 129 -6.10 1.68 -0.98
N GLY A 130 -7.19 1.03 -1.34
CA GLY A 130 -8.20 0.55 -0.39
C GLY A 130 -9.48 1.40 -0.40
N SER A 131 -10.48 0.96 0.36
CA SER A 131 -11.84 1.51 0.30
C SER A 131 -11.92 2.98 0.68
N ALA A 132 -11.22 3.38 1.74
CA ALA A 132 -11.22 4.78 2.15
C ALA A 132 -10.54 5.66 1.07
N VAL A 133 -9.44 5.18 0.49
CA VAL A 133 -8.68 5.91 -0.55
C VAL A 133 -9.50 6.15 -1.81
N PHE A 134 -10.16 5.13 -2.36
CA PHE A 134 -10.92 5.37 -3.59
C PHE A 134 -12.20 6.20 -3.37
N ILE A 135 -12.69 6.29 -2.13
CA ILE A 135 -13.81 7.18 -1.78
C ILE A 135 -13.33 8.63 -1.76
N ASN A 136 -12.22 8.88 -1.07
CA ASN A 136 -11.61 10.21 -1.03
C ASN A 136 -10.08 10.11 -0.80
N PRO A 137 -9.26 10.33 -1.84
CA PRO A 137 -7.80 10.30 -1.70
C PRO A 137 -7.23 11.63 -1.17
N GLU A 138 -7.97 12.73 -1.28
CA GLU A 138 -7.47 14.09 -0.98
C GLU A 138 -6.92 14.31 0.45
N PRO A 139 -7.46 13.69 1.52
CA PRO A 139 -6.89 13.86 2.86
C PRO A 139 -5.41 13.47 2.98
N LEU A 140 -4.90 12.66 2.05
CA LEU A 140 -3.52 12.22 1.99
C LEU A 140 -2.78 12.73 0.74
N ALA A 141 -3.38 13.63 -0.06
CA ALA A 141 -2.82 14.05 -1.34
C ALA A 141 -1.44 14.70 -1.24
N ASP A 142 -1.13 15.38 -0.13
CA ASP A 142 0.20 15.94 0.11
C ASP A 142 1.22 14.91 0.59
N CYS A 143 0.76 13.74 1.03
CA CYS A 143 1.58 12.69 1.65
C CYS A 143 1.91 11.53 0.71
N ILE A 144 1.11 11.28 -0.32
CA ILE A 144 1.21 10.07 -1.15
C ILE A 144 1.66 10.44 -2.57
N ASP A 145 2.54 9.62 -3.15
CA ASP A 145 3.05 9.77 -4.51
C ASP A 145 2.01 9.38 -5.56
N ALA A 146 1.35 8.22 -5.40
CA ALA A 146 0.25 7.79 -6.26
C ALA A 146 -0.81 6.98 -5.51
N PHE A 147 -2.06 7.12 -5.95
CA PHE A 147 -3.22 6.42 -5.41
C PHE A 147 -3.83 5.45 -6.42
N PHE A 148 -4.32 4.32 -5.91
CA PHE A 148 -5.07 3.31 -6.64
C PHE A 148 -6.57 3.52 -6.38
N ILE A 149 -7.26 4.12 -7.35
CA ILE A 149 -8.69 4.44 -7.28
C ILE A 149 -9.51 3.29 -7.89
N GLY A 150 -9.92 2.36 -7.03
CA GLY A 150 -10.76 1.23 -7.43
C GLY A 150 -10.36 -0.06 -6.75
N GLU A 151 -10.75 -1.16 -7.38
CA GLU A 151 -10.33 -2.49 -6.99
C GLU A 151 -8.88 -2.71 -7.44
N GLY A 152 -8.02 -3.19 -6.54
CA GLY A 152 -6.59 -3.32 -6.81
C GLY A 152 -6.30 -4.34 -7.90
N GLU A 153 -7.16 -5.36 -8.02
CA GLU A 153 -7.08 -6.35 -9.07
C GLU A 153 -7.41 -5.71 -10.44
N GLY A 154 -6.42 -5.73 -11.34
CA GLY A 154 -6.46 -5.03 -12.63
C GLY A 154 -5.76 -3.67 -12.65
N LEU A 155 -5.53 -3.04 -11.50
CA LEU A 155 -4.77 -1.78 -11.38
C LEU A 155 -3.29 -2.01 -11.01
N ALA A 156 -3.04 -2.95 -10.11
CA ALA A 156 -1.70 -3.22 -9.59
C ALA A 156 -0.75 -3.73 -10.69
N GLU A 157 -1.20 -4.69 -11.51
CA GLU A 157 -0.34 -5.31 -12.52
C GLU A 157 0.20 -4.31 -13.57
N PRO A 158 -0.62 -3.45 -14.22
CA PRO A 158 -0.09 -2.44 -15.14
C PRO A 158 0.92 -1.49 -14.51
N PHE A 159 0.64 -1.03 -13.28
CA PHE A 159 1.53 -0.12 -12.56
C PHE A 159 2.87 -0.77 -12.23
N PHE A 160 2.85 -1.96 -11.61
CA PHE A 160 4.07 -2.60 -11.16
C PHE A 160 4.87 -3.23 -12.30
N LYS A 161 4.24 -3.66 -13.40
CA LYS A 161 4.99 -4.01 -14.62
C LYS A 161 5.72 -2.81 -15.20
N LEU A 162 5.03 -1.66 -15.29
CA LEU A 162 5.69 -0.42 -15.72
C LEU A 162 6.87 -0.07 -14.81
N PHE A 163 6.74 -0.30 -13.49
CA PHE A 163 7.83 -0.09 -12.55
C PHE A 163 8.99 -1.07 -12.75
N SER A 164 8.72 -2.38 -12.86
CA SER A 164 9.76 -3.40 -12.97
C SER A 164 10.45 -3.48 -14.32
N GLU A 165 9.76 -3.13 -15.41
CA GLU A 165 10.27 -3.26 -16.78
C GLU A 165 10.98 -2.00 -17.29
N SER A 166 10.88 -0.89 -16.54
CA SER A 166 11.46 0.39 -16.94
C SER A 166 12.74 0.69 -16.15
N GLU A 167 13.74 1.24 -16.82
CA GLU A 167 14.93 1.78 -16.16
C GLU A 167 14.69 3.27 -15.85
N PHE A 168 14.73 3.62 -14.56
CA PHE A 168 14.63 4.99 -14.10
C PHE A 168 15.87 5.36 -13.28
N ASN A 169 16.30 6.63 -13.38
CA ASN A 169 17.34 7.13 -12.47
C ASN A 169 16.75 7.49 -11.09
N ASP A 170 15.49 7.93 -11.09
CA ASP A 170 14.66 8.13 -9.90
C ASP A 170 13.32 7.44 -10.15
N ALA A 171 12.89 6.56 -9.23
CA ALA A 171 11.60 5.87 -9.32
C ALA A 171 10.42 6.82 -9.51
N ARG A 172 10.53 8.10 -9.11
CA ARG A 172 9.49 9.12 -9.33
C ARG A 172 9.27 9.49 -10.80
N GLU A 173 10.21 9.18 -11.69
CA GLU A 173 10.00 9.27 -13.15
C GLU A 173 8.84 8.36 -13.62
N LEU A 174 8.51 7.31 -12.86
CA LEU A 174 7.34 6.45 -13.09
C LEU A 174 6.00 7.20 -13.03
N LEU A 175 5.92 8.29 -12.25
CA LEU A 175 4.63 8.89 -11.90
C LEU A 175 3.90 9.48 -13.11
N GLU A 176 4.64 10.07 -14.06
CA GLU A 176 4.06 10.64 -15.29
C GLU A 176 3.42 9.57 -16.20
N PRO A 177 4.12 8.49 -16.61
CA PRO A 177 3.49 7.43 -17.39
C PRO A 177 2.43 6.66 -16.56
N ALA A 178 2.62 6.51 -15.25
CA ALA A 178 1.64 5.86 -14.37
C ALA A 178 0.32 6.64 -14.29
N ALA A 179 0.35 7.98 -14.31
CA ALA A 179 -0.87 8.81 -14.31
C ALA A 179 -1.74 8.62 -15.56
N LYS A 180 -1.20 8.00 -16.62
CA LYS A 180 -1.94 7.65 -17.84
C LYS A 180 -2.66 6.29 -17.71
N ILE A 181 -2.40 5.53 -16.66
CA ILE A 181 -3.08 4.27 -16.35
C ILE A 181 -4.45 4.58 -15.73
N PRO A 182 -5.57 4.06 -16.28
CA PRO A 182 -6.90 4.27 -15.70
C PRO A 182 -6.95 3.86 -14.22
N GLY A 183 -7.48 4.73 -13.37
CA GLY A 183 -7.58 4.51 -11.92
C GLY A 183 -6.33 4.86 -11.11
N ILE A 184 -5.24 5.29 -11.73
CA ILE A 184 -4.09 5.84 -11.00
C ILE A 184 -4.26 7.35 -10.86
N TYR A 185 -4.30 7.82 -9.62
CA TYR A 185 -4.36 9.24 -9.29
C TYR A 185 -3.01 9.70 -8.71
N VAL A 186 -2.32 10.60 -9.41
CA VAL A 186 -1.04 11.17 -8.97
C VAL A 186 -1.26 12.64 -8.61
N PRO A 187 -1.29 13.02 -7.32
CA PRO A 187 -1.74 14.34 -6.91
C PRO A 187 -0.90 15.50 -7.44
N GLN A 188 0.39 15.25 -7.71
CA GLN A 188 1.31 16.31 -8.16
C GLN A 188 0.90 16.96 -9.49
N PHE A 189 0.10 16.26 -10.30
CA PHE A 189 -0.39 16.75 -11.59
C PHE A 189 -1.75 17.46 -11.51
N TYR A 190 -2.22 17.77 -10.30
CA TYR A 190 -3.48 18.47 -10.07
C TYR A 190 -3.24 19.72 -9.25
N HIS A 191 -3.87 20.81 -9.67
CA HIS A 191 -3.72 22.12 -9.05
C HIS A 191 -5.06 22.64 -8.59
N GLN A 192 -5.07 23.14 -7.37
CA GLN A 192 -6.25 23.68 -6.70
C GLN A 192 -6.09 25.19 -6.57
N GLU A 193 -7.09 25.95 -7.01
CA GLU A 193 -7.17 27.38 -6.71
C GLU A 193 -8.22 27.61 -5.63
N TYR A 194 -7.81 28.32 -4.58
CA TYR A 194 -8.68 28.75 -3.48
C TYR A 194 -8.89 30.26 -3.56
N GLN A 195 -10.14 30.69 -3.43
CA GLN A 195 -10.51 32.08 -3.17
C GLN A 195 -11.23 32.13 -1.83
N GLU A 196 -10.64 32.84 -0.88
CA GLU A 196 -11.02 32.77 0.53
C GLU A 196 -10.99 31.31 1.04
N ASP A 197 -12.08 30.79 1.59
CA ASP A 197 -12.19 29.42 2.11
C ASP A 197 -12.87 28.45 1.11
N ARG A 198 -12.95 28.82 -0.17
CA ARG A 198 -13.62 28.02 -1.19
C ARG A 198 -12.66 27.63 -2.32
N MET A 199 -12.63 26.34 -2.64
CA MET A 199 -12.01 25.85 -3.86
C MET A 199 -12.83 26.33 -5.06
N VAL A 200 -12.20 27.10 -5.95
CA VAL A 200 -12.81 27.66 -7.15
C VAL A 200 -12.40 26.93 -8.43
N GLU A 201 -11.24 26.28 -8.42
CA GLU A 201 -10.74 25.50 -9.54
C GLU A 201 -10.00 24.26 -9.04
N PHE A 202 -10.17 23.15 -9.76
CA PHE A 202 -9.40 21.92 -9.60
C PHE A 202 -9.04 21.45 -11.01
N LYS A 203 -7.77 21.53 -11.39
CA LYS A 203 -7.33 21.37 -12.76
C LYS A 203 -6.16 20.41 -12.87
N ALA A 204 -6.29 19.46 -13.79
CA ALA A 204 -5.20 18.55 -14.16
C ALA A 204 -4.20 19.24 -15.12
N GLU A 205 -2.94 18.82 -15.07
CA GLU A 205 -1.93 19.16 -16.07
C GLU A 205 -2.32 18.66 -17.49
N PRO A 206 -1.73 19.24 -18.56
CA PRO A 206 -1.94 18.75 -19.92
C PRO A 206 -1.64 17.25 -20.05
N GLU A 207 -2.43 16.54 -20.87
CA GLU A 207 -2.36 15.08 -21.06
C GLU A 207 -2.78 14.20 -19.87
N ILE A 208 -3.05 14.79 -18.71
CA ILE A 208 -3.62 14.08 -17.55
C ILE A 208 -5.14 14.19 -17.58
N VAL A 209 -5.81 13.09 -17.23
CA VAL A 209 -7.28 13.05 -17.19
C VAL A 209 -7.80 13.98 -16.09
N GLU A 210 -8.82 14.78 -16.39
CA GLU A 210 -9.38 15.73 -15.42
C GLU A 210 -10.05 15.02 -14.22
N ARG A 211 -10.60 13.83 -14.46
CA ARG A 211 -11.22 13.00 -13.43
C ARG A 211 -10.74 11.56 -13.55
N VAL A 212 -10.11 11.06 -12.49
CA VAL A 212 -9.74 9.64 -12.38
C VAL A 212 -10.99 8.83 -12.06
N GLU A 213 -11.29 7.86 -12.92
CA GLU A 213 -12.43 6.96 -12.73
C GLU A 213 -12.06 5.74 -11.90
N ARG A 214 -12.95 5.39 -10.97
CA ARG A 214 -12.85 4.17 -10.18
C ARG A 214 -12.86 2.94 -11.09
N GLN A 215 -11.82 2.12 -11.01
CA GLN A 215 -11.77 0.84 -11.71
C GLN A 215 -12.42 -0.29 -10.91
N TRP A 216 -12.96 -1.26 -11.64
CA TRP A 216 -13.65 -2.43 -11.11
C TRP A 216 -13.09 -3.69 -11.76
N VAL A 217 -13.03 -4.77 -11.00
CA VAL A 217 -12.71 -6.09 -11.54
C VAL A 217 -13.82 -6.51 -12.49
N LYS A 218 -13.43 -7.10 -13.62
CA LYS A 218 -14.38 -7.65 -14.58
C LYS A 218 -15.15 -8.80 -13.95
N GLU A 219 -16.47 -8.79 -14.17
CA GLU A 219 -17.35 -9.86 -13.73
C GLU A 219 -16.86 -11.23 -14.25
N GLY A 220 -16.85 -12.24 -13.38
CA GLY A 220 -16.39 -13.58 -13.70
C GLY A 220 -14.86 -13.76 -13.71
N SER A 221 -14.07 -12.76 -13.33
CA SER A 221 -12.63 -12.96 -13.12
C SER A 221 -12.39 -13.98 -12.01
N PRO A 222 -11.42 -14.91 -12.16
CA PRO A 222 -10.98 -15.77 -11.05
C PRO A 222 -10.48 -14.95 -9.86
N ASP A 223 -10.08 -13.70 -10.08
CA ASP A 223 -9.62 -12.78 -9.05
C ASP A 223 -10.70 -12.38 -8.03
N LEU A 224 -11.97 -12.64 -8.36
CA LEU A 224 -13.10 -12.40 -7.46
C LEU A 224 -13.19 -13.45 -6.35
N CYS A 225 -12.51 -14.59 -6.47
CA CYS A 225 -12.51 -15.64 -5.44
C CYS A 225 -11.50 -15.34 -4.33
N THR A 226 -11.90 -14.46 -3.39
CA THR A 226 -11.03 -14.04 -2.28
C THR A 226 -11.25 -14.86 -1.02
N HIS A 227 -10.16 -15.40 -0.48
CA HIS A 227 -10.11 -16.14 0.78
C HIS A 227 -8.83 -15.79 1.54
N SER A 228 -8.78 -16.11 2.83
CA SER A 228 -7.59 -15.88 3.67
C SER A 228 -6.40 -16.68 3.14
N VAL A 229 -5.25 -16.02 3.01
CA VAL A 229 -3.97 -16.59 2.59
C VAL A 229 -2.85 -16.36 3.61
N LEU A 230 -2.98 -15.35 4.48
CA LEU A 230 -2.07 -15.10 5.59
C LEU A 230 -2.68 -15.62 6.89
N HIS A 231 -1.95 -16.51 7.55
CA HIS A 231 -2.36 -17.15 8.79
C HIS A 231 -1.27 -16.96 9.85
N ASP A 232 -1.66 -16.40 10.99
CA ASP A 232 -0.81 -16.20 12.17
C ASP A 232 -1.68 -16.41 13.41
N GLU A 233 -1.09 -16.94 14.48
CA GLU A 233 -1.71 -17.15 15.80
C GLU A 233 -2.23 -15.85 16.43
N VAL A 234 -1.71 -14.71 15.99
CA VAL A 234 -2.08 -13.38 16.48
C VAL A 234 -3.33 -12.82 15.78
N SER A 235 -3.80 -13.43 14.70
CA SER A 235 -4.99 -12.95 13.97
C SER A 235 -6.25 -12.98 14.85
N THR A 236 -7.11 -11.96 14.70
CA THR A 236 -8.45 -11.92 15.33
C THR A 236 -9.26 -13.18 15.03
N PHE A 237 -9.05 -13.77 13.83
CA PHE A 237 -9.75 -14.96 13.35
C PHE A 237 -8.83 -16.18 13.24
N LYS A 238 -7.87 -16.35 14.16
CA LYS A 238 -6.82 -17.40 14.08
C LYS A 238 -7.29 -18.84 13.81
N ASP A 239 -8.43 -19.25 14.35
CA ASP A 239 -8.97 -20.62 14.21
C ASP A 239 -10.01 -20.73 13.07
N MET A 240 -10.04 -19.75 12.16
CA MET A 240 -11.03 -19.64 11.08
C MET A 240 -10.36 -19.34 9.73
N SER A 241 -11.05 -19.70 8.64
CA SER A 241 -10.72 -19.21 7.29
C SER A 241 -11.75 -18.17 6.88
N LEU A 242 -11.27 -17.07 6.31
CA LEU A 242 -12.13 -16.01 5.80
C LEU A 242 -12.42 -16.29 4.33
N MET A 243 -13.68 -16.13 3.91
CA MET A 243 -14.10 -16.26 2.52
C MET A 243 -15.04 -15.10 2.18
N GLU A 244 -14.78 -14.43 1.06
CA GLU A 244 -15.64 -13.36 0.57
C GLU A 244 -16.98 -13.94 0.10
N GLY A 245 -18.07 -13.57 0.77
CA GLY A 245 -19.43 -13.95 0.35
C GLY A 245 -20.09 -12.96 -0.61
N THR A 246 -19.78 -11.66 -0.45
CA THR A 246 -20.31 -10.56 -1.27
C THR A 246 -19.23 -9.50 -1.43
N ARG A 247 -19.00 -9.02 -2.66
CA ARG A 247 -18.01 -7.98 -2.94
C ARG A 247 -18.64 -6.59 -2.95
N GLY A 248 -18.08 -5.71 -2.13
CA GLY A 248 -18.53 -4.32 -2.01
C GLY A 248 -19.87 -4.14 -1.32
N CYS A 249 -20.20 -2.89 -1.02
CA CYS A 249 -21.50 -2.53 -0.50
C CYS A 249 -22.53 -2.43 -1.64
N ILE A 250 -23.62 -3.19 -1.58
CA ILE A 250 -24.72 -3.12 -2.57
C ILE A 250 -25.33 -1.72 -2.72
N TRP A 251 -25.19 -0.89 -1.68
CA TRP A 251 -25.70 0.48 -1.67
C TRP A 251 -24.83 1.43 -2.47
N ALA A 252 -23.55 1.07 -2.68
CA ALA A 252 -22.56 1.83 -3.45
C ALA A 252 -22.73 3.35 -3.25
N CYS A 253 -22.82 3.79 -1.98
CA CYS A 253 -23.21 5.15 -1.63
C CYS A 253 -22.40 6.14 -2.47
N ARG A 254 -23.13 6.89 -3.31
CA ARG A 254 -22.61 7.85 -4.27
C ARG A 254 -22.65 9.26 -3.70
#